data_AF-A0A453RAU0-F1
#
_entry.id   AF-A0A453RAU0-F1
#
_cell.length_a   1.000
_cell.length_b   1.000
_cell.length_c   1.000
_cell.angle_alpha   90.00
_cell.angle_beta   90.00
_cell.angle_gamma   90.00
#
_symmetry.space_group_name_H-M   'P 1'
#
loop_
_entity.id
_entity.type
_entity.pdbx_description
1 polymer ?
#
loop_
_entity_poly.entity_id
_entity_poly.type
_entity_poly.pdbx_seq_one_letter_code
_entity_poly.pdbx_strand_id
1 'polypeptide(L)'
;MSLISKVHNVPDPPLILLQGPHPLYKPAKENIVPPKDSHCQELQGNQDYCDTCKQCDYEIAYADRSSSAGVLARDNMRLITADGERQNMDFVFGCAHDQQGKLLDSPASTDGILGLSNGAMSLPTQLAKQGIISNVFGHCIATDPSSSGYMFLGDDYVPRWGMTWVPVRNGPEDVYSTVVQKVNYGGQELNVREQAGKLTQVIFDSGSSYTYFP
;
A
#
# COMPACT_ATOMS: atom_id res chain seq x y z
N MET A 1 2.52 -0.85 -3.15
CA MET A 1 1.49 0.04 -2.58
C MET A 1 1.99 0.57 -1.24
N SER A 2 2.16 1.89 -1.14
CA SER A 2 2.78 2.62 -0.01
C SER A 2 1.72 3.31 0.85
N LEU A 3 2.08 3.79 2.05
CA LEU A 3 1.20 4.74 2.75
C LEU A 3 1.14 6.04 1.93
N ILE A 4 -0.06 6.54 1.66
CA ILE A 4 -0.30 7.83 1.03
C ILE A 4 -1.14 8.68 1.97
N SER A 5 -0.66 9.84 2.36
CA SER A 5 -1.37 10.84 3.17
C SER A 5 -1.74 12.05 2.31
N LYS A 6 -2.93 12.64 2.54
CA LYS A 6 -3.40 13.83 1.82
C LYS A 6 -2.78 15.11 2.39
N VAL A 7 -2.28 16.02 1.53
CA VAL A 7 -1.51 17.20 1.93
C VAL A 7 -2.05 18.51 1.34
N HIS A 8 -1.87 19.63 2.05
CA HIS A 8 -2.21 20.96 1.54
C HIS A 8 -1.02 21.62 0.81
N ASN A 9 -1.18 21.93 -0.49
CA ASN A 9 -0.35 22.78 -1.36
C ASN A 9 1.19 22.66 -1.24
N VAL A 10 1.79 21.94 -2.20
CA VAL A 10 3.11 22.25 -2.80
C VAL A 10 2.85 23.25 -3.95
N PRO A 11 3.71 24.25 -4.24
CA PRO A 11 3.34 25.35 -5.15
C PRO A 11 3.11 24.88 -6.61
N ASP A 12 1.96 25.27 -7.19
CA ASP A 12 1.41 25.12 -8.57
C ASP A 12 0.55 23.87 -8.91
N PRO A 13 -0.44 23.92 -9.85
CA PRO A 13 -1.59 24.82 -10.06
C PRO A 13 -2.88 24.22 -9.37
N PRO A 14 -4.18 24.36 -9.77
CA PRO A 14 -5.31 24.05 -8.87
C PRO A 14 -5.49 22.54 -8.70
N LEU A 15 -4.98 22.03 -7.59
CA LEU A 15 -4.98 20.63 -7.24
C LEU A 15 -6.28 20.23 -6.52
N ILE A 16 -6.95 19.17 -7.00
CA ILE A 16 -8.20 18.66 -6.42
C ILE A 16 -7.84 17.61 -5.37
N LEU A 17 -8.04 17.97 -4.10
CA LEU A 17 -7.82 17.08 -2.96
C LEU A 17 -9.13 16.79 -2.26
N LEU A 18 -9.32 15.53 -1.90
CA LEU A 18 -10.48 15.13 -1.11
C LEU A 18 -10.27 15.53 0.36
N GLN A 19 -11.24 16.21 0.98
CA GLN A 19 -11.17 16.47 2.42
C GLN A 19 -11.36 15.17 3.21
N GLY A 20 -10.39 14.83 4.06
CA GLY A 20 -10.50 13.76 5.05
C GLY A 20 -11.19 14.24 6.34
N PRO A 21 -11.38 13.34 7.33
CA PRO A 21 -11.93 13.72 8.63
C PRO A 21 -11.00 14.65 9.43
N HIS A 22 -9.69 14.66 9.12
CA HIS A 22 -8.71 15.51 9.78
C HIS A 22 -8.14 16.58 8.83
N PRO A 23 -7.53 17.65 9.39
CA PRO A 23 -6.77 18.59 8.59
C PRO A 23 -5.69 17.88 7.77
N LEU A 24 -5.51 18.33 6.53
CA LEU A 24 -4.47 17.82 5.65
C LEU A 24 -3.10 17.89 6.32
N TYR A 25 -2.33 16.81 6.19
CA TYR A 25 -0.97 16.76 6.70
C TYR A 25 -0.11 17.81 5.99
N LYS A 26 0.82 18.44 6.72
CA LYS A 26 1.70 19.49 6.19
C LYS A 26 3.14 19.14 6.54
N PRO A 27 3.89 18.48 5.65
CA PRO A 27 5.28 18.15 5.92
C PRO A 27 6.10 19.42 6.10
N ALA A 28 7.03 19.40 7.06
CA ALA A 28 8.09 20.40 7.13
C ALA A 28 8.95 20.33 5.86
N LYS A 29 9.55 21.44 5.42
CA LYS A 29 10.29 21.46 4.15
C LYS A 29 11.51 20.54 4.19
N GLU A 30 12.14 20.45 5.36
CA GLU A 30 13.24 19.56 5.69
C GLU A 30 12.86 18.08 5.71
N ASN A 31 11.56 17.77 5.83
CA ASN A 31 11.03 16.41 5.82
C ASN A 31 10.74 15.91 4.39
N ILE A 32 10.85 16.77 3.37
CA ILE A 32 10.68 16.34 1.98
C ILE A 32 11.91 15.53 1.55
N VAL A 33 11.65 14.33 1.03
CA VAL A 33 12.69 13.38 0.65
C VAL A 33 13.39 13.88 -0.63
N PRO A 34 14.74 14.03 -0.63
CA PRO A 34 15.47 14.45 -1.81
C PRO A 34 15.66 13.28 -2.80
N PRO A 35 15.95 13.53 -4.08
CA PRO A 35 16.16 12.48 -5.08
C PRO A 35 17.30 11.49 -4.77
N LYS A 36 18.31 11.92 -4.00
CA LYS A 36 19.45 11.05 -3.61
C LYS A 36 19.12 10.09 -2.45
N ASP A 37 17.96 10.23 -1.81
CA ASP A 37 17.57 9.33 -0.73
C ASP A 37 17.39 7.91 -1.28
N SER A 38 17.82 6.90 -0.52
CA SER A 38 17.72 5.51 -0.91
C SER A 38 16.27 5.07 -1.20
N HIS A 39 15.30 5.65 -0.48
CA HIS A 39 13.88 5.36 -0.69
C HIS A 39 13.38 5.91 -2.02
N CYS A 40 13.91 7.07 -2.44
CA CYS A 40 13.60 7.62 -3.75
C CYS A 40 14.20 6.79 -4.88
N GLN A 41 15.46 6.39 -4.73
CA GLN A 41 16.15 5.54 -5.72
C GLN A 41 15.48 4.18 -5.87
N GLU A 42 15.00 3.59 -4.76
CA GLU A 42 14.27 2.34 -4.77
C GLU A 42 12.90 2.48 -5.45
N LEU A 43 12.24 3.65 -5.30
CA LEU A 43 10.95 3.94 -5.94
C LEU A 43 11.08 4.22 -7.45
N GLN A 44 12.02 5.07 -7.86
CA GLN A 44 12.19 5.49 -9.26
C GLN A 44 12.88 4.42 -10.11
N GLY A 45 13.48 3.41 -9.47
CA GLY A 45 14.39 2.47 -10.14
C GLY A 45 15.62 3.19 -10.69
N ASN A 46 16.44 2.50 -11.49
CA ASN A 46 17.59 3.12 -12.17
C ASN A 46 17.18 4.09 -13.31
N GLN A 47 16.05 4.79 -13.19
CA GLN A 47 15.67 5.84 -14.13
C GLN A 47 16.49 7.11 -13.88
N ASP A 48 16.63 7.91 -14.94
CA ASP A 48 17.54 9.05 -15.02
C ASP A 48 17.43 9.96 -13.80
N TYR A 49 18.49 9.93 -13.00
CA TYR A 49 18.67 10.78 -11.85
C TYR A 49 18.50 12.25 -12.27
N CYS A 50 17.44 12.89 -11.77
CA CYS A 50 17.21 14.31 -12.03
C CYS A 50 18.15 15.14 -11.15
N ASP A 51 19.32 15.52 -11.68
CA ASP A 51 20.33 16.34 -11.00
C ASP A 51 19.79 17.66 -10.44
N THR A 52 18.77 18.23 -11.09
CA THR A 52 18.16 19.51 -10.73
C THR A 52 16.91 19.39 -9.86
N CYS A 53 16.39 18.17 -9.65
CA CYS A 53 15.20 17.97 -8.85
C CYS A 53 15.52 18.17 -7.37
N LYS A 54 14.61 18.83 -6.66
CA LYS A 54 14.77 19.15 -5.22
C LYS A 54 13.97 18.21 -4.32
N GLN A 55 13.07 17.44 -4.89
CA GLN A 55 12.14 16.56 -4.20
C GLN A 55 11.99 15.25 -4.97
N CYS A 56 11.65 14.19 -4.26
CA CYS A 56 11.31 12.91 -4.84
C CYS A 56 9.81 12.84 -5.09
N ASP A 57 9.41 12.92 -6.35
CA ASP A 57 8.01 12.78 -6.74
C ASP A 57 7.63 11.30 -6.87
N TYR A 58 6.36 11.00 -6.59
CA TYR A 58 5.76 9.69 -6.82
C TYR A 58 4.49 9.83 -7.65
N GLU A 59 4.18 8.79 -8.41
CA GLU A 59 2.91 8.61 -9.09
C GLU A 59 2.48 7.15 -8.94
N ILE A 60 1.20 6.94 -8.59
CA ILE A 60 0.60 5.62 -8.44
C ILE A 60 -0.69 5.60 -9.25
N ALA A 61 -0.81 4.61 -10.13
CA ALA A 61 -2.04 4.27 -10.83
C ALA A 61 -2.69 3.03 -10.20
N TYR A 62 -4.00 3.08 -10.01
CA TYR A 62 -4.78 1.99 -9.43
C TYR A 62 -5.53 1.20 -10.51
N ALA A 63 -5.88 -0.05 -10.20
CA ALA A 63 -6.60 -0.93 -11.11
C ALA A 63 -7.99 -0.39 -11.52
N ASP A 64 -8.60 0.44 -10.67
CA ASP A 64 -9.88 1.10 -10.93
C ASP A 64 -9.76 2.36 -11.82
N ARG A 65 -8.55 2.62 -12.35
CA ARG A 65 -8.16 3.78 -13.17
C ARG A 65 -8.10 5.11 -12.42
N SER A 66 -8.15 5.10 -11.10
CA SER A 66 -7.77 6.26 -10.30
C SER A 66 -6.25 6.40 -10.25
N SER A 67 -5.77 7.59 -9.91
CA SER A 67 -4.35 7.86 -9.72
C SER A 67 -4.11 8.82 -8.56
N SER A 68 -2.91 8.73 -7.98
CA SER A 68 -2.42 9.69 -7.01
C SER A 68 -0.98 10.04 -7.30
N ALA A 69 -0.67 11.33 -7.33
CA ALA A 69 0.68 11.85 -7.43
C ALA A 69 0.97 12.84 -6.30
N GLY A 70 2.25 12.94 -5.97
CA GLY A 70 2.70 13.76 -4.85
C GLY A 70 4.20 13.70 -4.66
N VAL A 71 4.62 14.09 -3.47
CA VAL A 71 6.04 14.08 -3.04
C VAL A 71 6.24 13.04 -1.94
N LEU A 72 7.42 12.42 -1.87
CA LEU A 72 7.78 11.64 -0.70
C LEU A 72 8.16 12.57 0.46
N ALA A 73 7.63 12.25 1.64
CA ALA A 73 8.03 12.87 2.90
C ALA A 73 8.51 11.79 3.88
N ARG A 74 9.44 12.19 4.75
CA ARG A 74 9.95 11.40 5.87
C ARG A 74 9.56 12.11 7.16
N ASP A 75 8.77 11.46 8.00
CA ASP A 75 8.45 11.99 9.32
C ASP A 75 8.36 10.88 10.36
N ASN A 76 8.34 11.26 11.63
CA ASN A 76 8.28 10.34 12.74
C ASN A 76 6.89 9.71 12.88
N MET A 77 6.84 8.39 12.72
CA MET A 77 5.66 7.59 13.05
C MET A 77 5.85 6.94 14.41
N ARG A 78 4.93 7.22 15.34
CA ARG A 78 4.87 6.57 16.64
C ARG A 78 3.85 5.45 16.63
N LEU A 79 4.33 4.25 16.95
CA LEU A 79 3.53 3.04 17.10
C LEU A 79 3.49 2.63 18.57
N ILE A 80 2.39 1.99 18.95
CA ILE A 80 2.24 1.32 20.23
C ILE A 80 2.12 -0.17 19.92
N THR A 81 3.09 -0.95 20.37
CA THR A 81 3.11 -2.40 20.17
C THR A 81 2.14 -3.11 21.11
N ALA A 82 1.86 -4.39 20.85
CA ALA A 82 0.87 -5.15 21.60
C ALA A 82 1.21 -5.32 23.09
N ASP A 83 2.49 -5.26 23.44
CA ASP A 83 3.02 -5.24 24.81
C ASP A 83 2.95 -3.84 25.47
N GLY A 84 2.48 -2.81 24.74
CA GLY A 84 2.32 -1.44 25.21
C GLY A 84 3.58 -0.57 25.05
N GLU A 85 4.67 -1.12 24.49
CA GLU A 85 5.88 -0.36 24.23
C GLU A 85 5.68 0.68 23.13
N ARG A 86 6.40 1.80 23.24
CA ARG A 86 6.34 2.88 22.26
C ARG A 86 7.52 2.74 21.31
N GLN A 87 7.21 2.53 20.03
CA GLN A 87 8.20 2.49 18.97
C GLN A 87 8.08 3.76 18.12
N ASN A 88 9.21 4.40 17.87
CA ASN A 88 9.29 5.53 16.96
C ASN A 88 10.12 5.11 15.76
N MET A 89 9.63 5.42 14.57
CA MET A 89 10.38 5.20 13.34
C MET A 89 10.33 6.43 12.45
N ASP A 90 11.41 6.68 11.71
CA ASP A 90 11.34 7.57 10.56
C ASP A 90 10.69 6.82 9.43
N PHE A 91 9.49 7.24 9.06
CA PHE A 91 8.66 6.59 8.07
C PHE A 91 8.57 7.43 6.81
N VAL A 92 8.81 6.81 5.66
CA VAL A 92 8.70 7.44 4.34
C VAL A 92 7.36 7.13 3.73
N PHE A 93 6.63 8.14 3.30
CA PHE A 93 5.30 7.99 2.71
C PHE A 93 5.04 9.02 1.63
N GLY A 94 4.04 8.73 0.79
CA GLY A 94 3.57 9.67 -0.21
C GLY A 94 2.72 10.76 0.42
N CYS A 95 3.07 12.02 0.20
CA CYS A 95 2.26 13.19 0.46
C CYS A 95 1.51 13.58 -0.82
N ALA A 96 0.29 13.08 -0.96
CA ALA A 96 -0.55 13.32 -2.12
C ALA A 96 -0.98 14.78 -2.21
N HIS A 97 -0.79 15.34 -3.38
CA HIS A 97 -1.34 16.64 -3.74
C HIS A 97 -2.15 16.58 -5.04
N ASP A 98 -2.01 15.56 -5.90
CA ASP A 98 -2.87 15.33 -7.06
C ASP A 98 -3.57 13.97 -6.92
N GLN A 99 -4.90 13.96 -7.03
CA GLN A 99 -5.72 12.74 -6.98
C GLN A 99 -6.77 12.79 -8.09
N GLN A 100 -6.95 11.69 -8.80
CA GLN A 100 -7.86 11.59 -9.94
C GLN A 100 -8.72 10.33 -9.89
N GLY A 101 -9.81 10.34 -10.67
CA GLY A 101 -10.73 9.20 -10.80
C GLY A 101 -11.49 8.88 -9.50
N LYS A 102 -11.78 7.60 -9.26
CA LYS A 102 -12.63 7.14 -8.15
C LYS A 102 -12.08 7.42 -6.75
N LEU A 103 -10.80 7.78 -6.61
CA LEU A 103 -10.27 8.29 -5.34
C LEU A 103 -10.99 9.56 -4.89
N LEU A 104 -11.52 10.35 -5.84
CA LEU A 104 -12.33 11.53 -5.57
C LEU A 104 -13.77 11.19 -5.17
N ASP A 105 -14.21 9.95 -5.38
CA ASP A 105 -15.54 9.46 -5.01
C ASP A 105 -15.52 8.73 -3.66
N SER A 106 -14.33 8.46 -3.12
CA SER A 106 -14.16 7.72 -1.87
C SER A 106 -14.74 8.53 -0.70
N PRO A 107 -15.52 7.91 0.21
CA PRO A 107 -16.11 8.62 1.34
C PRO A 107 -15.05 9.38 2.14
N ALA A 108 -15.44 10.54 2.68
CA ALA A 108 -14.61 11.43 3.51
C ALA A 108 -14.20 10.84 4.89
N SER A 109 -14.05 9.51 5.00
CA SER A 109 -13.77 8.79 6.24
C SER A 109 -12.29 8.48 6.46
N THR A 110 -11.41 8.75 5.49
CA THR A 110 -9.97 8.48 5.62
C THR A 110 -9.09 9.65 5.14
N ASP A 111 -7.97 9.83 5.83
CA ASP A 111 -6.94 10.83 5.50
C ASP A 111 -5.90 10.31 4.49
N GLY A 112 -6.00 9.03 4.13
CA GLY A 112 -4.97 8.36 3.35
C GLY A 112 -5.24 6.87 3.10
N ILE A 113 -4.31 6.24 2.39
CA ILE A 113 -4.34 4.82 2.05
C ILE A 113 -3.13 4.16 2.67
N LEU A 114 -3.34 3.10 3.46
CA LEU A 114 -2.27 2.28 4.02
C LEU A 114 -1.87 1.16 3.07
N GLY A 115 -0.68 1.27 2.48
CA GLY A 115 -0.13 0.25 1.59
C GLY A 115 0.56 -0.90 2.33
N LEU A 116 0.12 -2.13 2.04
CA LEU A 116 0.60 -3.37 2.70
C LEU A 116 1.46 -4.26 1.80
N SER A 117 1.77 -3.82 0.58
CA SER A 117 2.43 -4.69 -0.40
C SER A 117 3.86 -5.08 -0.01
N ASN A 118 4.49 -5.97 -0.77
CA ASN A 118 5.90 -6.35 -0.58
C ASN A 118 6.90 -5.30 -1.11
N GLY A 119 6.42 -4.14 -1.56
CA GLY A 119 7.25 -3.06 -2.06
C GLY A 119 8.02 -2.36 -0.95
N ALA A 120 9.13 -1.73 -1.33
CA ALA A 120 10.06 -1.04 -0.44
C ALA A 120 9.42 -0.01 0.48
N MET A 121 8.43 0.72 -0.05
CA MET A 121 7.76 1.84 0.59
C MET A 121 6.52 1.44 1.38
N SER A 122 6.18 0.14 1.44
CA SER A 122 5.04 -0.31 2.24
C SER A 122 5.35 -0.23 3.74
N LEU A 123 4.31 -0.10 4.56
CA LEU A 123 4.46 -0.10 6.01
C LEU A 123 5.17 -1.36 6.55
N PRO A 124 4.75 -2.60 6.21
CA PRO A 124 5.39 -3.79 6.75
C PRO A 124 6.87 -3.89 6.34
N THR A 125 7.22 -3.53 5.09
CA THR A 125 8.61 -3.57 4.62
C THR A 125 9.49 -2.57 5.36
N GLN A 126 9.03 -1.33 5.56
CA GLN A 126 9.80 -0.31 6.28
C GLN A 126 10.00 -0.67 7.76
N LEU A 127 8.96 -1.22 8.42
CA LEU A 127 9.07 -1.69 9.81
C LEU A 127 10.05 -2.85 9.94
N ALA A 128 9.98 -3.81 9.01
CA ALA A 128 10.88 -4.96 9.01
C ALA A 128 12.34 -4.55 8.73
N LYS A 129 12.57 -3.60 7.80
CA LYS A 129 13.92 -3.04 7.56
C LYS A 129 14.53 -2.39 8.80
N GLN A 130 13.71 -1.88 9.72
CA GLN A 130 14.16 -1.33 11.02
C GLN A 130 14.21 -2.37 12.14
N GLY A 131 13.87 -3.63 11.87
CA GLY A 131 13.88 -4.71 12.86
C GLY A 131 12.77 -4.61 13.92
N ILE A 132 11.73 -3.81 13.67
CA ILE A 132 10.61 -3.62 14.61
C ILE A 132 9.66 -4.83 14.57
N ILE A 133 9.49 -5.43 13.39
CA ILE A 133 8.65 -6.61 13.17
C ILE A 133 9.35 -7.60 12.23
N SER A 134 8.94 -8.87 12.26
CA SER A 134 9.10 -9.76 11.10
C SER A 134 8.30 -9.22 9.92
N ASN A 135 8.79 -9.35 8.67
CA ASN A 135 8.09 -8.88 7.47
C ASN A 135 6.88 -9.76 7.12
N VAL A 136 5.89 -9.74 8.00
CA VAL A 136 4.67 -10.51 8.01
C VAL A 136 3.57 -9.56 8.45
N PHE A 137 2.40 -9.67 7.84
CA PHE A 137 1.19 -9.03 8.33
C PHE A 137 0.01 -9.96 8.07
N GLY A 138 -1.07 -9.73 8.79
CA GLY A 138 -2.33 -10.40 8.56
C GLY A 138 -3.49 -9.52 8.95
N HIS A 139 -4.64 -9.79 8.36
CA HIS A 139 -5.86 -9.08 8.65
C HIS A 139 -7.05 -10.03 8.65
N CYS A 140 -7.96 -9.80 9.58
CA CYS A 140 -9.23 -10.49 9.70
C CYS A 140 -10.32 -9.44 9.47
N ILE A 141 -10.98 -9.51 8.31
CA ILE A 141 -12.05 -8.59 7.95
C ILE A 141 -13.37 -9.15 8.50
N ALA A 142 -14.07 -8.35 9.29
CA ALA A 142 -15.38 -8.72 9.80
C ALA A 142 -16.43 -8.72 8.68
N THR A 143 -17.30 -9.73 8.67
CA THR A 143 -18.41 -9.84 7.70
C THR A 143 -19.68 -9.14 8.19
N ASP A 144 -19.81 -8.94 9.51
CA ASP A 144 -20.94 -8.27 10.14
C ASP A 144 -20.56 -6.80 10.44
N PRO A 145 -21.35 -5.81 10.00
CA PRO A 145 -21.12 -4.40 10.33
C PRO A 145 -21.06 -4.07 11.82
N SER A 146 -21.63 -4.93 12.68
CA SER A 146 -21.60 -4.80 14.14
C SER A 146 -20.34 -5.40 14.79
N SER A 147 -19.53 -6.15 14.04
CA SER A 147 -18.27 -6.73 14.50
C SER A 147 -17.08 -5.92 13.99
N SER A 148 -16.03 -5.85 14.80
CA SER A 148 -14.75 -5.27 14.38
C SER A 148 -13.83 -6.36 13.82
N GLY A 149 -13.16 -6.05 12.72
CA GLY A 149 -12.00 -6.81 12.27
C GLY A 149 -10.74 -6.41 13.03
N TYR A 150 -9.63 -7.06 12.73
CA TYR A 150 -8.31 -6.66 13.23
C TYR A 150 -7.24 -6.84 12.17
N MET A 151 -6.13 -6.13 12.34
CA MET A 151 -4.90 -6.30 11.57
C MET A 151 -3.75 -6.44 12.55
N PHE A 152 -2.77 -7.27 12.21
CA PHE A 152 -1.51 -7.39 12.94
C PHE A 152 -0.33 -7.22 11.98
N LEU A 153 0.75 -6.66 12.51
CA LEU A 153 2.04 -6.49 11.87
C LEU A 153 3.06 -7.27 12.70
N GLY A 154 3.90 -8.09 12.04
CA GLY A 154 4.72 -9.10 12.69
C GLY A 154 4.09 -10.49 12.67
N ASP A 155 4.80 -11.47 13.21
CA ASP A 155 4.46 -12.89 13.16
C ASP A 155 3.88 -13.46 14.47
N ASP A 156 3.84 -12.66 15.55
CA ASP A 156 3.36 -13.09 16.87
C ASP A 156 1.91 -13.64 16.86
N TYR A 157 1.06 -13.07 16.01
CA TYR A 157 -0.35 -13.42 15.90
C TYR A 157 -0.67 -14.40 14.76
N VAL A 158 0.35 -14.94 14.09
CA VAL A 158 0.13 -15.96 13.04
C VAL A 158 -0.37 -17.26 13.70
N PRO A 159 -1.54 -17.79 13.30
CA PRO A 159 -2.08 -19.01 13.90
C PRO A 159 -1.15 -20.21 13.65
N ARG A 160 -0.89 -20.98 14.71
CA ARG A 160 -0.02 -22.17 14.65
C ARG A 160 -0.64 -23.36 13.90
N TRP A 161 -1.97 -23.36 13.74
CA TRP A 161 -2.74 -24.44 13.12
C TRP A 161 -4.00 -23.87 12.46
N GLY A 162 -4.63 -24.65 11.56
CA GLY A 162 -5.84 -24.24 10.85
C GLY A 162 -5.60 -23.32 9.65
N MET A 163 -4.34 -23.04 9.31
CA MET A 163 -3.96 -22.26 8.13
C MET A 163 -3.58 -23.15 6.95
N THR A 164 -4.02 -22.74 5.76
CA THR A 164 -3.55 -23.28 4.49
C THR A 164 -2.57 -22.29 3.88
N TRP A 165 -1.40 -22.78 3.47
CA TRP A 165 -0.34 -21.95 2.90
C TRP A 165 -0.23 -22.18 1.40
N VAL A 166 0.04 -21.09 0.67
CA VAL A 166 0.38 -21.10 -0.74
C VAL A 166 1.63 -20.25 -0.94
N PRO A 167 2.59 -20.67 -1.79
CA PRO A 167 3.73 -19.82 -2.10
C PRO A 167 3.25 -18.53 -2.78
N VAL A 168 3.75 -17.40 -2.26
CA VAL A 168 3.66 -16.12 -2.96
C VAL A 168 4.64 -16.17 -4.13
N ARG A 169 4.16 -15.82 -5.31
CA ARG A 169 4.99 -15.71 -6.51
C ARG A 169 5.69 -14.36 -6.48
N ASN A 170 7.02 -14.38 -6.45
CA ASN A 170 7.81 -13.18 -6.66
C ASN A 170 7.73 -12.80 -8.14
N GLY A 171 7.43 -11.53 -8.40
CA GLY A 171 7.37 -10.94 -9.73
C GLY A 171 7.98 -9.53 -9.70
N PRO A 172 8.07 -8.87 -10.87
CA PRO A 172 8.51 -7.48 -10.94
C PRO A 172 7.51 -6.51 -10.29
N GLU A 173 6.29 -6.97 -10.03
CA GLU A 173 5.24 -6.18 -9.40
C GLU A 173 5.30 -6.35 -7.87
N ASP A 174 5.20 -5.23 -7.16
CA ASP A 174 5.07 -5.19 -5.71
C ASP A 174 3.66 -5.58 -5.25
N VAL A 175 3.20 -6.78 -5.63
CA VAL A 175 1.87 -7.33 -5.28
C VAL A 175 1.98 -8.74 -4.72
N TYR A 176 1.09 -9.10 -3.79
CA TYR A 176 0.97 -10.49 -3.35
C TYR A 176 0.16 -11.27 -4.38
N SER A 177 0.84 -12.16 -5.10
CA SER A 177 0.18 -12.98 -6.11
C SER A 177 0.53 -14.46 -5.97
N THR A 178 -0.35 -15.30 -6.48
CA THR A 178 -0.10 -16.73 -6.65
C THR A 178 -0.79 -17.23 -7.92
N VAL A 179 -0.77 -18.53 -8.15
CA VAL A 179 -1.33 -19.16 -9.35
C VAL A 179 -2.48 -20.08 -8.96
N VAL A 180 -3.64 -19.89 -9.58
CA VAL A 180 -4.79 -20.79 -9.43
C VAL A 180 -4.72 -21.91 -10.47
N GLN A 181 -4.87 -23.14 -10.00
CA GLN A 181 -4.90 -24.32 -10.86
C GLN A 181 -6.28 -24.57 -11.45
N LYS A 182 -7.33 -24.47 -10.62
CA LYS A 182 -8.72 -24.77 -10.95
C LYS A 182 -9.66 -23.94 -10.09
N VAL A 183 -10.77 -23.52 -10.68
CA VAL A 183 -11.90 -22.90 -9.96
C VAL A 183 -13.12 -23.77 -10.22
N ASN A 184 -13.84 -24.15 -9.17
CA ASN A 184 -15.05 -24.95 -9.30
C ASN A 184 -16.25 -24.19 -8.74
N TYR A 185 -17.38 -24.27 -9.42
CA TYR A 185 -18.66 -23.74 -8.95
C TYR A 185 -19.76 -24.79 -9.17
N GLY A 186 -20.48 -25.15 -8.10
CA GLY A 186 -21.58 -26.13 -8.18
C GLY A 186 -21.17 -27.52 -8.72
N GLY A 187 -19.90 -27.92 -8.59
CA GLY A 187 -19.36 -29.17 -9.12
C GLY A 187 -18.83 -29.11 -10.56
N GLN A 188 -18.92 -27.96 -11.22
CA GLN A 188 -18.36 -27.73 -12.54
C GLN A 188 -17.08 -26.90 -12.48
N GLU A 189 -16.06 -27.30 -13.23
CA GLU A 189 -14.82 -26.53 -13.39
C GLU A 189 -15.09 -25.31 -14.29
N LEU A 190 -14.77 -24.11 -13.79
CA LEU A 190 -14.83 -22.86 -14.54
C LEU A 190 -13.58 -22.70 -15.39
N ASN A 191 -13.74 -22.29 -16.65
CA ASN A 191 -12.61 -21.98 -17.52
C ASN A 191 -12.08 -20.58 -17.23
N VAL A 192 -11.14 -20.49 -16.29
CA VAL A 192 -10.51 -19.23 -15.86
C VAL A 192 -9.12 -19.00 -16.45
N ARG A 193 -8.67 -19.85 -17.38
CA ARG A 193 -7.29 -19.80 -17.90
C ARG A 193 -7.00 -18.47 -18.60
N GLU A 194 -5.78 -17.98 -18.43
CA GLU A 194 -5.31 -16.79 -19.15
C GLU A 194 -5.18 -17.06 -20.65
N GLN A 195 -5.17 -15.99 -21.44
CA GLN A 195 -4.86 -16.07 -22.87
C GLN A 195 -3.52 -16.82 -23.07
N ALA A 196 -3.46 -17.68 -24.09
CA ALA A 196 -2.39 -18.64 -24.33
C ALA A 196 -2.30 -19.87 -23.39
N GLY A 197 -3.36 -20.15 -22.61
CA GLY A 197 -3.47 -21.40 -21.83
C GLY A 197 -2.60 -21.43 -20.57
N LYS A 198 -2.08 -20.26 -20.15
CA LYS A 198 -1.37 -20.10 -18.89
C LYS A 198 -2.34 -20.23 -17.71
N LEU A 199 -1.81 -20.71 -16.59
CA LEU A 199 -2.54 -20.72 -15.33
C LEU A 199 -2.80 -19.29 -14.88
N THR A 200 -3.97 -19.07 -14.27
CA THR A 200 -4.45 -17.75 -13.86
C THR A 200 -3.66 -17.22 -12.68
N GLN A 201 -3.07 -16.04 -12.83
CA GLN A 201 -2.54 -15.30 -11.71
C GLN A 201 -3.69 -14.75 -10.85
N VAL A 202 -3.59 -14.95 -9.55
CA VAL A 202 -4.49 -14.34 -8.57
C VAL A 202 -3.69 -13.37 -7.72
N ILE A 203 -4.23 -12.17 -7.56
CA ILE A 203 -3.67 -11.12 -6.71
C ILE A 203 -4.52 -11.02 -5.46
N PHE A 204 -3.87 -11.01 -4.30
CA PHE A 204 -4.52 -10.76 -3.01
C PHE A 204 -4.54 -9.25 -2.76
N ASP A 205 -5.71 -8.63 -2.89
CA ASP A 205 -5.89 -7.19 -2.76
C ASP A 205 -7.01 -6.85 -1.77
N SER A 206 -6.63 -6.34 -0.60
CA SER A 206 -7.57 -5.88 0.44
C SER A 206 -8.27 -4.56 0.09
N GLY A 207 -7.76 -3.82 -0.90
CA GLY A 207 -8.36 -2.59 -1.41
C GLY A 207 -9.49 -2.84 -2.42
N SER A 208 -9.67 -4.09 -2.86
CA SER A 208 -10.71 -4.50 -3.79
C SER A 208 -11.93 -5.06 -3.07
N SER A 209 -13.09 -4.42 -3.21
CA SER A 209 -14.33 -4.85 -2.54
C SER A 209 -14.89 -6.19 -3.06
N TYR A 210 -14.57 -6.56 -4.30
CA TYR A 210 -15.08 -7.77 -4.95
C TYR A 210 -13.94 -8.62 -5.50
N THR A 211 -14.23 -9.90 -5.75
CA THR A 211 -13.37 -10.78 -6.53
C THR A 211 -13.70 -10.61 -8.01
N TYR A 212 -12.69 -10.31 -8.82
CA TYR A 212 -12.82 -10.14 -10.26
C TYR A 212 -12.29 -11.38 -10.98
N PHE A 213 -13.05 -11.87 -11.96
CA PHE A 213 -12.68 -12.99 -12.83
C PHE A 213 -12.51 -12.51 -14.28
N PRO A 214 -11.69 -13.19 -15.09
CA PRO A 214 -11.58 -12.94 -16.53
C PRO A 214 -12.90 -13.11 -17.28
#